data_AF-A0A6P1R7Z6-F1
#
_entry.id   AF-A0A6P1R7Z6-F1
#
_cell.length_a   1.000
_cell.length_b   1.000
_cell.length_c   1.000
_cell.angle_alpha   90.00
_cell.angle_beta   90.00
_cell.angle_gamma   90.00
#
_symmetry.space_group_name_H-M   'P 1'
#
loop_
_entity.id
_entity.type
_entity.pdbx_description
1 polymer ?
#
loop_
_entity_poly.entity_id
_entity_poly.type
_entity_poly.pdbx_seq_one_letter_code
_entity_poly.pdbx_strand_id
1 'polypeptide(L)'
;MPSHVAHATGPSFANRVALRRLGGMTPFFRRKSPMEKLEAELASLRTRAETLNSRHAAADAEFIDAKSKLQRHHLEADLNTDDKARTKLEATVAACAMTRDGYADALAEVQTKVADAEQKLAAERSAVERKAASETLARNLDAVERALPDYLAAGKRFADALEKLHFHHESGAMARFIGNTASQVEVAAGFALVELRGMVDAIHDGVAPIPAKPVSASVPVPEPSPPVQTVFMMKSAKYRDHDGRSRFAGQWEDATMPVTAAQRALRLGVAVPVTDPRRAQLRGSRGGDFNPRAPDVIDLDAVEEPKSLPHINPVVREASFTPLPTAEPRTILINVPRS
;
A
#
# COMPACT_ATOMS: atom_id res chain seq x y z
N MET A 1 -64.89 -7.31 74.08
CA MET A 1 -64.41 -7.03 75.45
C MET A 1 -63.26 -7.97 75.76
N PRO A 2 -62.11 -7.57 76.34
CA PRO A 2 -61.42 -6.26 76.40
C PRO A 2 -60.18 -6.27 75.46
N SER A 3 -59.71 -5.17 74.85
CA SER A 3 -58.95 -4.03 75.42
C SER A 3 -57.69 -4.44 76.21
N HIS A 4 -56.52 -4.33 75.59
CA HIS A 4 -55.37 -3.64 76.21
C HIS A 4 -54.35 -3.18 75.14
N VAL A 5 -54.12 -1.88 75.15
CA VAL A 5 -53.06 -1.14 74.48
C VAL A 5 -51.88 -1.03 75.44
N ALA A 6 -50.63 -1.16 74.95
CA ALA A 6 -49.47 -0.49 75.54
C ALA A 6 -48.27 -0.39 74.57
N HIS A 7 -48.00 0.86 74.20
CA HIS A 7 -46.72 1.53 73.94
C HIS A 7 -45.83 1.21 72.72
N ALA A 8 -45.78 2.26 71.88
CA ALA A 8 -44.86 2.58 70.81
C ALA A 8 -43.46 3.02 71.29
N THR A 9 -42.46 2.88 70.42
CA THR A 9 -41.38 3.88 70.21
C THR A 9 -40.52 3.58 68.97
N GLY A 10 -40.63 4.45 67.96
CA GLY A 10 -39.49 4.93 67.15
C GLY A 10 -39.01 4.13 65.92
N PRO A 11 -39.13 4.67 64.69
CA PRO A 11 -38.24 4.30 63.58
C PRO A 11 -36.85 4.91 63.79
N SER A 12 -35.82 4.06 63.74
CA SER A 12 -34.41 4.44 63.88
C SER A 12 -33.98 5.39 62.77
N PHE A 13 -33.53 6.58 63.19
CA PHE A 13 -32.86 7.60 62.37
C PHE A 13 -31.34 7.34 62.36
N ALA A 14 -30.79 7.04 61.19
CA ALA A 14 -29.40 7.35 60.77
C ALA A 14 -29.25 6.90 59.29
N ASN A 15 -29.64 7.68 58.27
CA ASN A 15 -29.01 8.91 57.79
C ASN A 15 -27.59 8.68 57.23
N ARG A 16 -27.45 8.48 55.91
CA ARG A 16 -26.63 9.31 55.00
C ARG A 16 -26.46 8.70 53.59
N VAL A 17 -26.88 9.48 52.59
CA VAL A 17 -26.23 9.69 51.28
C VAL A 17 -26.30 8.54 50.26
N ALA A 18 -27.15 8.70 49.23
CA ALA A 18 -26.71 8.76 47.82
C ALA A 18 -27.90 8.91 46.85
N LEU A 19 -28.54 10.09 46.84
CA LEU A 19 -29.08 10.65 45.60
C LEU A 19 -27.94 11.46 44.97
N ARG A 20 -27.20 10.89 44.01
CA ARG A 20 -26.36 11.68 43.10
C ARG A 20 -25.93 10.89 41.86
N ARG A 21 -26.07 11.57 40.73
CA ARG A 21 -25.52 11.29 39.39
C ARG A 21 -26.33 10.33 38.50
N LEU A 22 -27.53 10.80 38.14
CA LEU A 22 -27.81 10.94 36.70
C LEU A 22 -26.72 11.88 36.14
N GLY A 23 -25.66 11.28 35.59
CA GLY A 23 -24.63 12.01 34.88
C GLY A 23 -25.27 12.61 33.64
N GLY A 24 -25.66 13.89 33.75
CA GLY A 24 -26.00 14.69 32.59
C GLY A 24 -24.88 14.56 31.58
N MET A 25 -25.22 14.13 30.38
CA MET A 25 -24.46 14.45 29.17
C MET A 25 -24.47 15.97 29.04
N THR A 26 -23.58 16.64 29.76
CA THR A 26 -23.09 17.94 29.32
C THR A 26 -22.46 17.68 27.95
N PRO A 27 -22.83 18.44 26.90
CA PRO A 27 -22.05 18.42 25.69
C PRO A 27 -20.67 18.92 26.09
N PHE A 28 -19.71 18.00 26.22
CA PHE A 28 -18.31 18.37 26.26
C PHE A 28 -18.07 19.11 24.96
N PHE A 29 -18.04 20.44 25.03
CA PHE A 29 -17.55 21.28 23.95
C PHE A 29 -16.11 20.85 23.72
N ARG A 30 -15.92 19.89 22.81
CA ARG A 30 -14.61 19.44 22.37
C ARG A 30 -13.93 20.68 21.82
N ARG A 31 -12.92 21.19 22.54
CA ARG A 31 -12.12 22.31 22.05
C ARG A 31 -11.52 21.87 20.73
N LYS A 32 -11.87 22.59 19.66
CA LYS A 32 -11.31 22.33 18.33
C LYS A 32 -9.80 22.35 18.39
N SER A 33 -9.15 21.40 17.74
CA SER A 33 -7.69 21.41 17.59
C SER A 33 -7.24 22.67 16.84
N PRO A 34 -5.97 23.11 16.99
CA PRO A 34 -5.45 24.22 16.20
C PRO A 34 -5.66 24.02 14.69
N MET A 35 -5.45 22.80 14.20
CA MET A 35 -5.69 22.42 12.80
C MET A 35 -7.17 22.58 12.40
N GLU A 36 -8.10 22.07 13.20
CA GLU A 36 -9.55 22.20 12.95
C GLU A 36 -10.02 23.66 12.97
N LYS A 37 -9.36 24.53 13.75
CA LYS A 37 -9.65 25.97 13.75
C LYS A 37 -9.18 26.63 12.46
N LEU A 38 -7.95 26.35 12.01
CA LEU A 38 -7.40 26.89 10.77
C LEU A 38 -8.19 26.42 9.53
N GLU A 39 -8.61 25.15 9.51
CA GLU A 39 -9.46 24.62 8.42
C GLU A 39 -10.82 25.31 8.36
N ALA A 40 -11.45 25.55 9.53
CA ALA A 40 -12.72 26.26 9.60
C ALA A 40 -12.58 27.74 9.21
N GLU A 41 -11.49 28.40 9.61
CA GLU A 41 -11.19 29.78 9.22
C GLU A 41 -10.98 29.91 7.71
N LEU A 42 -10.17 29.02 7.13
CA LEU A 42 -9.91 28.97 5.69
C LEU A 42 -11.21 28.72 4.90
N ALA A 43 -12.08 27.82 5.35
CA ALA A 43 -13.39 27.60 4.73
C ALA A 43 -14.27 28.86 4.77
N SER A 44 -14.26 29.58 5.89
CA SER A 44 -14.97 30.86 6.04
C SER A 44 -14.41 31.93 5.10
N LEU A 45 -13.09 32.07 5.03
CA LEU A 45 -12.40 33.04 4.16
C LEU A 45 -12.65 32.75 2.68
N ARG A 46 -12.66 31.48 2.26
CA ARG A 46 -12.98 31.09 0.87
C ARG A 46 -14.41 31.44 0.50
N THR A 47 -15.37 31.12 1.36
CA THR A 47 -16.78 31.53 1.18
C THR A 47 -16.91 33.05 1.04
N ARG A 48 -16.15 33.80 1.85
CA ARG A 48 -16.12 35.27 1.79
C ARG A 48 -15.51 35.77 0.48
N ALA A 49 -14.42 35.16 0.01
CA ALA A 49 -13.78 35.48 -1.25
C ALA A 49 -14.72 35.26 -2.44
N GLU A 50 -15.45 34.14 -2.47
CA GLU A 50 -16.46 33.84 -3.50
C GLU A 50 -17.57 34.90 -3.52
N THR A 51 -18.06 35.28 -2.33
CA THR A 51 -19.08 36.32 -2.21
C THR A 51 -18.58 37.69 -2.70
N LEU A 52 -17.35 38.07 -2.32
CA LEU A 52 -16.75 39.33 -2.76
C LEU A 52 -16.47 39.33 -4.26
N ASN A 53 -16.00 38.21 -4.82
CA ASN A 53 -15.75 38.06 -6.24
C ASN A 53 -17.05 38.19 -7.06
N SER A 54 -18.14 37.59 -6.60
CA SER A 54 -19.46 37.75 -7.23
C SER A 54 -19.93 39.21 -7.20
N ARG A 55 -19.74 39.92 -6.08
CA ARG A 55 -20.10 41.35 -5.95
C ARG A 55 -19.20 42.25 -6.80
N HIS A 56 -17.91 41.96 -6.86
CA HIS A 56 -16.96 42.67 -7.71
C HIS A 56 -17.35 42.53 -9.19
N ALA A 57 -17.67 41.31 -9.66
CA ALA A 57 -18.10 41.07 -11.03
C ALA A 57 -19.39 41.83 -11.37
N ALA A 58 -20.36 41.89 -10.45
CA ALA A 58 -21.57 42.68 -10.63
C ALA A 58 -21.26 44.19 -10.70
N ALA A 59 -20.42 44.70 -9.80
CA ALA A 59 -20.02 46.12 -9.79
C ALA A 59 -19.21 46.51 -11.04
N ASP A 60 -18.38 45.61 -11.57
CA ASP A 60 -17.63 45.85 -12.81
C ASP A 60 -18.58 45.91 -14.02
N ALA A 61 -19.58 45.03 -14.09
CA ALA A 61 -20.61 45.09 -15.12
C ALA A 61 -21.41 46.41 -15.06
N GLU A 62 -21.79 46.88 -13.87
CA GLU A 62 -22.46 48.17 -13.67
C GLU A 62 -21.56 49.36 -14.08
N PHE A 63 -20.27 49.30 -13.76
CA PHE A 63 -19.30 50.31 -14.17
C PHE A 63 -19.13 50.39 -15.70
N ILE A 64 -19.05 49.24 -16.37
CA ILE A 64 -18.97 49.15 -17.83
C ILE A 64 -20.24 49.73 -18.47
N ASP A 65 -21.43 49.39 -17.95
CA ASP A 65 -22.70 49.94 -18.43
C ASP A 65 -22.78 51.46 -18.22
N ALA A 66 -22.40 51.97 -17.03
CA ALA A 66 -22.36 53.41 -16.75
C ALA A 66 -21.41 54.15 -17.69
N LYS A 67 -20.23 53.59 -17.97
CA LYS A 67 -19.30 54.12 -18.97
C LYS A 67 -19.91 54.15 -20.38
N SER A 68 -20.60 53.08 -20.78
CA SER A 68 -21.26 53.03 -22.10
C SER A 68 -22.34 54.10 -22.24
N LYS A 69 -23.10 54.38 -21.17
CA LYS A 69 -24.14 55.42 -21.12
C LYS A 69 -23.53 56.81 -21.22
N LEU A 70 -22.45 57.08 -20.50
CA LEU A 70 -21.72 58.34 -20.58
C LEU A 70 -21.12 58.54 -21.99
N GLN A 71 -20.53 57.50 -22.58
CA GLN A 71 -19.98 57.57 -23.93
C GLN A 71 -21.07 57.86 -24.97
N ARG A 72 -22.22 57.19 -24.89
CA ARG A 72 -23.36 57.48 -25.78
C ARG A 72 -23.85 58.92 -25.63
N HIS A 73 -23.96 59.42 -24.40
CA HIS A 73 -24.31 60.82 -24.17
C HIS A 73 -23.33 61.79 -24.84
N HIS A 74 -22.02 61.51 -24.82
CA HIS A 74 -21.04 62.35 -25.52
C HIS A 74 -21.16 62.33 -27.04
N LEU A 75 -21.73 61.27 -27.61
CA LEU A 75 -21.88 61.12 -29.07
C LEU A 75 -23.23 61.64 -29.59
N GLU A 76 -24.29 61.53 -28.78
CA GLU A 76 -25.67 61.71 -29.23
C GLU A 76 -26.36 62.98 -28.69
N ALA A 77 -25.90 63.53 -27.56
CA ALA A 77 -26.56 64.67 -26.89
C ALA A 77 -26.08 66.04 -27.42
N ASP A 78 -26.90 67.08 -27.24
CA ASP A 78 -26.49 68.47 -27.50
C ASP A 78 -25.56 68.96 -26.39
N LEU A 79 -24.26 68.96 -26.70
CA LEU A 79 -23.19 69.28 -25.77
C LEU A 79 -23.26 70.71 -25.22
N ASN A 80 -24.03 71.61 -25.83
CA ASN A 80 -24.14 73.00 -25.39
C ASN A 80 -25.25 73.24 -24.36
N THR A 81 -26.15 72.28 -24.14
CA THR A 81 -27.32 72.44 -23.27
C THR A 81 -27.49 71.35 -22.21
N ASP A 82 -26.84 70.19 -22.37
CA ASP A 82 -27.02 69.01 -21.50
C ASP A 82 -25.99 68.82 -20.36
N ASP A 83 -25.32 69.89 -19.90
CA ASP A 83 -24.29 69.84 -18.84
C ASP A 83 -24.76 69.14 -17.55
N LYS A 84 -26.02 69.34 -17.17
CA LYS A 84 -26.61 68.70 -15.98
C LYS A 84 -26.73 67.18 -16.14
N ALA A 85 -27.11 66.71 -17.32
CA ALA A 85 -27.25 65.29 -17.61
C ALA A 85 -25.87 64.61 -17.67
N ARG A 86 -24.90 65.28 -18.30
CA ARG A 86 -23.49 64.87 -18.29
C ARG A 86 -22.93 64.73 -16.87
N THR A 87 -23.08 65.76 -16.03
CA THR A 87 -22.58 65.76 -14.65
C THR A 87 -23.16 64.57 -13.84
N LYS A 88 -24.44 64.24 -14.06
CA LYS A 88 -25.09 63.09 -13.40
C LYS A 88 -24.51 61.76 -13.86
N LEU A 89 -24.22 61.59 -15.15
CA LEU A 89 -23.60 60.38 -15.69
C LEU A 89 -22.15 60.23 -15.20
N GLU A 90 -21.38 61.31 -15.18
CA GLU A 90 -20.02 61.32 -14.61
C GLU A 90 -20.02 60.94 -13.12
N ALA A 91 -20.96 61.49 -12.33
CA ALA A 91 -21.13 61.11 -10.93
C ALA A 91 -21.51 59.63 -10.75
N THR A 92 -22.31 59.08 -11.65
CA THR A 92 -22.69 57.66 -11.64
C THR A 92 -21.47 56.78 -11.93
N VAL A 93 -20.67 57.13 -12.94
CA VAL A 93 -19.41 56.42 -13.25
C VAL A 93 -18.45 56.46 -12.06
N ALA A 94 -18.30 57.61 -11.40
CA ALA A 94 -17.45 57.74 -10.22
C ALA A 94 -17.93 56.86 -9.05
N ALA A 95 -19.24 56.83 -8.77
CA ALA A 95 -19.81 55.98 -7.72
C ALA A 95 -19.63 54.47 -8.01
N CYS A 96 -19.83 54.04 -9.25
CA CYS A 96 -19.57 52.66 -9.67
C CYS A 96 -18.08 52.31 -9.56
N ALA A 97 -17.18 53.22 -9.96
CA ALA A 97 -15.73 53.02 -9.84
C ALA A 97 -15.32 52.79 -8.37
N MET A 98 -15.75 53.66 -7.46
CA MET A 98 -15.46 53.52 -6.03
C MET A 98 -15.94 52.18 -5.46
N THR A 99 -17.13 51.74 -5.87
CA THR A 99 -17.72 50.48 -5.39
C THR A 99 -16.98 49.27 -5.94
N ARG A 100 -16.64 49.27 -7.23
CA ARG A 100 -15.84 48.22 -7.87
C ARG A 100 -14.47 48.13 -7.23
N ASP A 101 -13.76 49.25 -7.14
CA ASP A 101 -12.40 49.30 -6.61
C ASP A 101 -12.38 48.89 -5.12
N GLY A 102 -13.38 49.32 -4.34
CA GLY A 102 -13.51 48.87 -2.94
C GLY A 102 -13.75 47.36 -2.79
N TYR A 103 -14.50 46.72 -3.71
CA TYR A 103 -14.61 45.26 -3.72
C TYR A 103 -13.32 44.57 -4.18
N ALA A 104 -12.59 45.17 -5.13
CA ALA A 104 -11.30 44.65 -5.60
C ALA A 104 -10.27 44.65 -4.46
N ASP A 105 -10.17 45.75 -3.71
CA ASP A 105 -9.28 45.88 -2.56
C ASP A 105 -9.63 44.87 -1.46
N ALA A 106 -10.91 44.75 -1.13
CA ALA A 106 -11.38 43.78 -0.14
C ALA A 106 -11.11 42.32 -0.58
N LEU A 107 -11.24 42.02 -1.88
CA LEU A 107 -10.94 40.70 -2.42
C LEU A 107 -9.44 40.39 -2.31
N ALA A 108 -8.58 41.35 -2.64
CA ALA A 108 -7.13 41.21 -2.51
C ALA A 108 -6.71 40.97 -1.05
N GLU A 109 -7.31 41.69 -0.08
CA GLU A 109 -7.05 41.49 1.34
C GLU A 109 -7.48 40.08 1.80
N VAL A 110 -8.65 39.60 1.38
CA VAL A 110 -9.11 38.25 1.73
C VAL A 110 -8.24 37.17 1.09
N GLN A 111 -7.77 37.36 -0.14
CA GLN A 111 -6.84 36.43 -0.78
C GLN A 111 -5.52 36.32 -0.02
N THR A 112 -4.97 37.43 0.47
CA THR A 112 -3.79 37.42 1.36
C THR A 112 -4.07 36.62 2.64
N LYS A 113 -5.23 36.83 3.28
CA LYS A 113 -5.62 36.06 4.48
C LYS A 113 -5.78 34.57 4.20
N VAL A 114 -6.29 34.20 3.02
CA VAL A 114 -6.38 32.78 2.60
C VAL A 114 -4.99 32.19 2.48
N ALA A 115 -4.06 32.86 1.79
CA ALA A 115 -2.69 32.40 1.63
C ALA A 115 -1.97 32.23 3.00
N ASP A 116 -2.13 33.20 3.90
CA ASP A 116 -1.58 33.13 5.26
C ASP A 116 -2.16 31.95 6.05
N ALA A 117 -3.47 31.71 5.95
CA ALA A 117 -4.15 30.61 6.63
C ALA A 117 -3.69 29.24 6.07
N GLU A 118 -3.52 29.13 4.76
CA GLU A 118 -2.98 27.94 4.08
C GLU A 118 -1.55 27.65 4.52
N GLN A 119 -0.70 28.68 4.60
CA GLN A 119 0.68 28.55 5.07
C GLN A 119 0.73 28.09 6.54
N LYS A 120 -0.09 28.68 7.41
CA LYS A 120 -0.21 28.26 8.82
C LYS A 120 -0.69 26.82 8.95
N LEU A 121 -1.65 26.41 8.14
CA LEU A 121 -2.16 25.03 8.15
C LEU A 121 -1.09 24.03 7.71
N ALA A 122 -0.32 24.35 6.67
CA ALA A 122 0.81 23.53 6.23
C ALA A 122 1.90 23.43 7.31
N ALA A 123 2.23 24.55 7.97
CA ALA A 123 3.18 24.58 9.07
C ALA A 123 2.71 23.70 10.24
N GLU A 124 1.45 23.82 10.65
CA GLU A 124 0.87 23.00 11.73
C GLU A 124 0.89 21.50 11.37
N ARG A 125 0.53 21.14 10.13
CA ARG A 125 0.60 19.75 9.65
C ARG A 125 2.01 19.19 9.74
N SER A 126 3.01 19.95 9.28
CA SER A 126 4.41 19.53 9.36
C SER A 126 4.92 19.43 10.81
N ALA A 127 4.46 20.31 11.71
CA ALA A 127 4.82 20.25 13.13
C ALA A 127 4.23 19.00 13.81
N VAL A 128 2.96 18.68 13.53
CA VAL A 128 2.30 17.47 14.03
C VAL A 128 2.99 16.21 13.52
N GLU A 129 3.34 16.16 12.24
CA GLU A 129 4.04 15.02 11.64
C GLU A 129 5.43 14.82 12.25
N ARG A 130 6.21 15.91 12.37
CA ARG A 130 7.54 15.89 13.00
C ARG A 130 7.47 15.41 14.44
N LYS A 131 6.51 15.92 15.22
CA LYS A 131 6.30 15.49 16.60
C LYS A 131 5.95 14.00 16.68
N ALA A 132 5.05 13.51 15.84
CA ALA A 132 4.69 12.09 15.83
C ALA A 132 5.89 11.19 15.44
N ALA A 133 6.71 11.64 14.49
CA ALA A 133 7.91 10.95 14.06
C ALA A 133 8.98 10.92 15.17
N SER A 134 9.25 12.05 15.81
CA SER A 134 10.24 12.14 16.90
C SER A 134 9.82 11.29 18.11
N GLU A 135 8.54 11.33 18.50
CA GLU A 135 8.00 10.47 19.55
C GLU A 135 8.11 8.98 19.21
N THR A 136 7.93 8.61 17.94
CA THR A 136 8.10 7.22 17.50
C THR A 136 9.55 6.79 17.56
N LEU A 137 10.48 7.63 17.10
CA LEU A 137 11.91 7.36 17.21
C LEU A 137 12.33 7.23 18.68
N ALA A 138 11.90 8.16 19.54
CA ALA A 138 12.18 8.12 20.98
C ALA A 138 11.70 6.81 21.62
N ARG A 139 10.47 6.36 21.33
CA ARG A 139 9.96 5.06 21.83
C ARG A 139 10.79 3.87 21.35
N ASN A 140 11.24 3.88 20.10
CA ASN A 140 12.10 2.82 19.58
C ASN A 140 13.47 2.81 20.27
N LEU A 141 14.05 4.00 20.52
CA LEU A 141 15.30 4.12 21.26
C LEU A 141 15.16 3.66 22.72
N ASP A 142 14.06 4.00 23.39
CA ASP A 142 13.76 3.49 24.74
C ASP A 142 13.70 1.96 24.77
N ALA A 143 13.18 1.33 23.71
CA ALA A 143 13.12 -0.12 23.60
C ALA A 143 14.52 -0.74 23.42
N VAL A 144 15.37 -0.14 22.57
CA VAL A 144 16.75 -0.59 22.34
C VAL A 144 17.60 -0.43 23.61
N GLU A 145 17.53 0.74 24.26
CA GLU A 145 18.25 1.02 25.50
C GLU A 145 17.85 0.07 26.63
N ARG A 146 16.57 -0.30 26.71
CA ARG A 146 16.09 -1.28 27.69
C ARG A 146 16.58 -2.69 27.39
N ALA A 147 16.70 -3.08 26.12
CA ALA A 147 17.11 -4.43 25.72
C ALA A 147 18.63 -4.65 25.79
N LEU A 148 19.43 -3.58 25.63
CA LEU A 148 20.88 -3.68 25.52
C LEU A 148 21.55 -4.33 26.76
N PRO A 149 21.23 -3.94 28.02
CA PRO A 149 21.84 -4.57 29.19
C PRO A 149 21.55 -6.07 29.29
N ASP A 150 20.33 -6.48 28.96
CA ASP A 150 19.93 -7.89 29.00
C ASP A 150 20.67 -8.72 27.94
N TYR A 151 20.84 -8.18 26.74
CA TYR A 151 21.64 -8.79 25.68
C TYR A 151 23.11 -8.96 26.12
N LEU A 152 23.74 -7.90 26.65
CA LEU A 152 25.14 -7.96 27.09
C LEU A 152 25.32 -8.95 28.25
N ALA A 153 24.39 -8.97 29.20
CA ALA A 153 24.40 -9.92 30.31
C ALA A 153 24.22 -11.37 29.83
N ALA A 154 23.34 -11.61 28.87
CA ALA A 154 23.14 -12.94 28.28
C ALA A 154 24.38 -13.42 27.53
N GLY A 155 25.00 -12.56 26.72
CA GLY A 155 26.24 -12.84 26.01
C GLY A 155 27.37 -13.20 26.97
N LYS A 156 27.55 -12.41 28.05
CA LYS A 156 28.54 -12.68 29.09
C LYS A 156 28.32 -14.04 29.76
N ARG A 157 27.10 -14.35 30.21
CA ARG A 157 26.78 -15.64 30.84
C ARG A 157 27.10 -16.83 29.91
N PHE A 158 26.84 -16.67 28.61
CA PHE A 158 27.11 -17.72 27.64
C PHE A 158 28.62 -17.90 27.39
N ALA A 159 29.37 -16.80 27.27
CA ALA A 159 30.83 -16.83 27.19
C ALA A 159 31.46 -17.47 28.44
N ASP A 160 31.03 -17.08 29.64
CA ASP A 160 31.51 -17.65 30.91
C ASP A 160 31.25 -19.17 31.00
N ALA A 161 30.15 -19.66 30.42
CA ALA A 161 29.84 -21.09 30.37
C ALA A 161 30.77 -21.84 29.40
N LEU A 162 31.07 -21.25 28.24
CA LEU A 162 31.99 -21.82 27.24
C LEU A 162 33.45 -21.81 27.73
N GLU A 163 33.84 -20.81 28.51
CA GLU A 163 35.20 -20.72 29.08
C GLU A 163 35.51 -21.86 30.06
N LYS A 164 34.49 -22.40 30.75
CA LYS A 164 34.63 -23.63 31.56
C LYS A 164 35.01 -24.85 30.72
N LEU A 165 34.76 -24.82 29.42
CA LEU A 165 35.10 -25.86 28.45
C LEU A 165 36.37 -25.52 27.66
N HIS A 166 37.26 -24.70 28.22
CA HIS A 166 38.50 -24.22 27.57
C HIS A 166 39.42 -25.31 27.00
N PHE A 167 39.32 -26.55 27.48
CA PHE A 167 40.06 -27.69 26.94
C PHE A 167 39.66 -28.04 25.49
N HIS A 168 38.47 -27.61 25.05
CA HIS A 168 38.01 -27.75 23.67
C HIS A 168 38.23 -26.44 22.91
N HIS A 169 39.04 -26.49 21.85
CA HIS A 169 39.47 -25.30 21.11
C HIS A 169 38.30 -24.42 20.65
N GLU A 170 37.28 -25.02 20.03
CA GLU A 170 36.12 -24.28 19.51
C GLU A 170 35.34 -23.59 20.63
N SER A 171 35.27 -24.19 21.82
CA SER A 171 34.56 -23.60 22.96
C SER A 171 35.27 -22.33 23.44
N GLY A 172 36.61 -22.37 23.51
CA GLY A 172 37.41 -21.18 23.79
C GLY A 172 37.33 -20.12 22.69
N ALA A 173 37.31 -20.53 21.42
CA ALA A 173 37.13 -19.62 20.29
C ALA A 173 35.77 -18.92 20.31
N MET A 174 34.69 -19.66 20.56
CA MET A 174 33.34 -19.12 20.70
C MET A 174 33.23 -18.15 21.88
N ALA A 175 33.79 -18.48 23.05
CA ALA A 175 33.78 -17.59 24.23
C ALA A 175 34.42 -16.23 23.92
N ARG A 176 35.60 -16.24 23.27
CA ARG A 176 36.31 -15.02 22.84
C ARG A 176 35.51 -14.22 21.82
N PHE A 177 34.91 -14.90 20.83
CA PHE A 177 34.09 -14.24 19.83
C PHE A 177 32.91 -13.51 20.48
N ILE A 178 32.15 -14.19 21.33
CA ILE A 178 30.99 -13.60 22.01
C ILE A 178 31.42 -12.42 22.90
N GLY A 179 32.48 -12.57 23.67
CA GLY A 179 33.02 -11.50 24.52
C GLY A 179 33.43 -10.27 23.70
N ASN A 180 34.19 -10.48 22.62
CA ASN A 180 34.62 -9.40 21.72
C ASN A 180 33.43 -8.70 21.05
N THR A 181 32.45 -9.47 20.57
CA THR A 181 31.23 -8.92 19.97
C THR A 181 30.41 -8.12 20.99
N ALA A 182 30.26 -8.60 22.22
CA ALA A 182 29.56 -7.88 23.27
C ALA A 182 30.22 -6.52 23.56
N SER A 183 31.55 -6.48 23.70
CA SER A 183 32.30 -5.22 23.88
C SER A 183 32.17 -4.28 22.69
N GLN A 184 32.22 -4.79 21.46
CA GLN A 184 32.03 -3.97 20.26
C GLN A 184 30.61 -3.38 20.19
N VAL A 185 29.59 -4.18 20.50
CA VAL A 185 28.19 -3.73 20.53
C VAL A 185 28.00 -2.66 21.60
N GLU A 186 28.55 -2.85 22.80
CA GLU A 186 28.44 -1.87 23.88
C GLU A 186 29.02 -0.51 23.48
N VAL A 187 30.23 -0.51 22.90
CA VAL A 187 30.88 0.72 22.41
C VAL A 187 30.08 1.36 21.28
N ALA A 188 29.70 0.57 20.26
CA ALA A 188 28.95 1.07 19.12
C ALA A 188 27.58 1.66 19.53
N ALA A 189 26.89 1.00 20.46
CA ALA A 189 25.62 1.48 21.00
C ALA A 189 25.80 2.81 21.75
N GLY A 190 26.89 2.97 22.50
CA GLY A 190 27.20 4.22 23.20
C GLY A 190 27.29 5.44 22.26
N PHE A 191 27.86 5.28 21.07
CA PHE A 191 27.89 6.35 20.07
C PHE A 191 26.55 6.51 19.35
N ALA A 192 26.00 5.42 18.82
CA ALA A 192 24.81 5.46 17.97
C ALA A 192 23.58 5.95 18.73
N LEU A 193 23.38 5.51 19.98
CA LEU A 193 22.21 5.92 20.76
C LEU A 193 22.25 7.41 21.11
N VAL A 194 23.42 7.96 21.44
CA VAL A 194 23.58 9.39 21.72
C VAL A 194 23.26 10.23 20.48
N GLU A 195 23.80 9.85 19.32
CA GLU A 195 23.50 10.51 18.05
C GLU A 195 22.01 10.44 17.71
N LEU A 196 21.40 9.27 17.82
CA LEU A 196 19.99 9.06 17.51
C LEU A 196 19.06 9.80 18.49
N ARG A 197 19.46 9.97 19.75
CA ARG A 197 18.74 10.84 20.71
C ARG A 197 18.80 12.30 20.28
N GLY A 198 19.96 12.80 19.86
CA GLY A 198 20.06 14.14 19.27
C GLY A 198 19.18 14.30 18.02
N MET A 199 19.04 13.23 17.22
CA MET A 199 18.17 13.24 16.05
C MET A 199 16.68 13.35 16.40
N VAL A 200 16.23 12.81 17.55
CA VAL A 200 14.84 13.00 18.03
C VAL A 200 14.51 14.49 18.16
N ASP A 201 15.40 15.24 18.84
CA ASP A 201 15.22 16.68 19.05
C ASP A 201 15.33 17.44 17.71
N ALA A 202 16.30 17.07 16.87
CA ALA A 202 16.47 17.69 15.55
C ALA A 202 15.27 17.49 14.62
N ILE A 203 14.62 16.31 14.65
CA ILE A 203 13.39 16.04 13.90
C ILE A 203 12.23 16.85 14.47
N HIS A 204 12.08 16.87 15.80
CA HIS A 204 11.03 17.64 16.47
C HIS A 204 11.11 19.13 16.08
N ASP A 205 12.32 19.70 16.13
CA ASP A 205 12.57 21.12 15.83
C ASP A 205 12.55 21.41 14.32
N GLY A 206 12.64 20.38 13.48
CA GLY A 206 12.64 20.48 12.01
C GLY A 206 13.97 20.86 11.39
N VAL A 207 15.05 20.69 12.14
CA VAL A 207 16.42 20.80 11.63
C VAL A 207 16.77 19.58 10.79
N ALA A 208 16.30 18.40 11.19
CA ALA A 208 16.49 17.15 10.48
C ALA A 208 15.19 16.69 9.77
N PRO A 209 15.29 16.07 8.58
CA PRO A 209 14.14 15.51 7.90
C PRO A 209 13.62 14.26 8.61
N ILE A 210 12.34 13.95 8.43
CA ILE A 210 11.73 12.71 8.93
C ILE A 210 12.34 11.52 8.17
N PRO A 211 12.90 10.51 8.86
CA PRO A 211 13.46 9.32 8.20
C PRO A 211 12.40 8.57 7.38
N ALA A 212 12.77 8.18 6.16
CA ALA A 212 11.89 7.40 5.29
C ALA A 212 11.60 6.03 5.91
N LYS A 213 10.37 5.54 5.74
CA LYS A 213 10.02 4.17 6.14
C LYS A 213 10.76 3.18 5.26
N PRO A 214 11.36 2.12 5.83
CA PRO A 214 12.01 1.09 5.04
C PRO A 214 10.99 0.40 4.11
N VAL A 215 11.29 0.35 2.82
CA VAL A 215 10.49 -0.41 1.86
C VAL A 215 10.76 -1.89 2.12
N SER A 216 9.72 -2.64 2.48
CA SER A 216 9.85 -4.09 2.62
C SER A 216 10.16 -4.68 1.24
N ALA A 217 11.34 -5.26 1.06
CA ALA A 217 11.70 -5.92 -0.18
C ALA A 217 10.70 -7.06 -0.43
N SER A 218 10.02 -7.04 -1.57
CA SER A 218 9.11 -8.12 -1.95
C SER A 218 9.91 -9.41 -2.06
N VAL A 219 9.56 -10.42 -1.27
CA VAL A 219 10.10 -11.77 -1.44
C VAL A 219 9.77 -12.22 -2.87
N PRO A 220 10.76 -12.61 -3.70
CA PRO A 220 10.47 -13.07 -5.06
C PRO A 220 9.53 -14.28 -4.99
N VAL A 221 8.43 -14.21 -5.72
CA VAL A 221 7.46 -15.30 -5.87
C VAL A 221 8.21 -16.50 -6.49
N PRO A 222 8.20 -17.69 -5.87
CA PRO A 222 8.84 -18.85 -6.47
C PRO A 222 8.16 -19.19 -7.80
N GLU A 223 8.98 -19.37 -8.85
CA GLU A 223 8.53 -19.74 -10.19
C GLU A 223 7.71 -21.05 -10.14
N PRO A 224 6.58 -21.16 -10.86
CA PRO A 224 5.76 -22.36 -10.80
C PRO A 224 6.53 -23.58 -11.32
N SER A 225 6.58 -24.64 -10.50
CA SER A 225 7.25 -25.89 -10.85
C SER A 225 6.74 -26.43 -12.20
N PRO A 226 7.62 -26.95 -13.07
CA PRO A 226 7.23 -27.42 -14.39
C PRO A 226 6.21 -28.56 -14.30
N PRO A 227 5.28 -28.67 -15.26
CA PRO A 227 4.23 -29.68 -15.23
C PRO A 227 4.84 -31.09 -15.32
N VAL A 228 4.41 -31.96 -14.40
CA VAL A 228 4.76 -33.39 -14.37
C VAL A 228 3.50 -34.22 -14.63
N GLN A 229 3.68 -35.40 -15.22
CA GLN A 229 2.62 -36.36 -15.47
C GLN A 229 3.04 -37.73 -14.93
N THR A 230 2.11 -38.40 -14.25
CA THR A 230 2.28 -39.78 -13.80
C THR A 230 1.79 -40.74 -14.87
N VAL A 231 2.61 -41.73 -15.22
CA VAL A 231 2.28 -42.81 -16.17
C VAL A 231 2.61 -44.17 -15.55
N PHE A 232 1.90 -45.22 -15.95
CA PHE A 232 2.17 -46.59 -15.49
C PHE A 232 3.11 -47.30 -16.47
N MET A 233 4.26 -47.74 -15.99
CA MET A 233 5.31 -48.31 -16.81
C MET A 233 5.04 -49.77 -17.14
N MET A 234 5.03 -50.13 -18.43
CA MET A 234 4.94 -51.51 -18.88
C MET A 234 6.32 -52.16 -19.09
N LYS A 235 7.36 -51.33 -19.27
CA LYS A 235 8.77 -51.71 -19.39
C LYS A 235 9.64 -50.70 -18.63
N SER A 236 10.80 -51.13 -18.17
CA SER A 236 11.77 -50.25 -17.49
C SER A 236 12.34 -49.22 -18.45
N ALA A 237 12.47 -47.97 -17.99
CA ALA A 237 12.95 -46.89 -18.82
C ALA A 237 13.79 -45.86 -18.05
N LYS A 238 14.68 -45.16 -18.76
CA LYS A 238 15.42 -44.00 -18.24
C LYS A 238 15.00 -42.73 -18.96
N TYR A 239 14.95 -41.63 -18.22
CA TYR A 239 14.55 -40.31 -18.71
C TYR A 239 15.30 -39.20 -17.96
N ARG A 240 15.33 -37.99 -18.51
CA ARG A 240 15.84 -36.79 -17.83
C ARG A 240 14.71 -36.03 -17.13
N ASP A 241 14.95 -35.69 -15.88
CA ASP A 241 14.11 -34.78 -15.10
C ASP A 241 14.27 -33.33 -15.61
N HIS A 242 13.44 -32.41 -15.12
CA HIS A 242 13.52 -30.97 -15.44
C HIS A 242 14.91 -30.37 -15.12
N ASP A 243 15.57 -30.86 -14.08
CA ASP A 243 16.95 -30.51 -13.69
C ASP A 243 18.03 -31.17 -14.58
N GLY A 244 17.66 -31.87 -15.65
CA GLY A 244 18.58 -32.60 -16.52
C GLY A 244 19.17 -33.89 -15.91
N ARG A 245 18.73 -34.28 -14.72
CA ARG A 245 19.21 -35.48 -14.02
C ARG A 245 18.58 -36.74 -14.60
N SER A 246 19.38 -37.78 -14.83
CA SER A 246 18.87 -39.07 -15.27
C SER A 246 18.12 -39.77 -14.15
N ARG A 247 16.89 -40.16 -14.43
CA ARG A 247 15.97 -40.90 -13.56
C ARG A 247 15.65 -42.25 -14.19
N PHE A 248 15.36 -43.23 -13.35
CA PHE A 248 14.96 -44.58 -13.73
C PHE A 248 13.50 -44.80 -13.32
N ALA A 249 12.72 -45.36 -14.23
CA ALA A 249 11.34 -45.77 -14.03
C ALA A 249 11.27 -47.29 -14.17
N GLY A 250 10.90 -47.98 -13.10
CA GLY A 250 10.83 -49.44 -13.07
C GLY A 250 9.63 -49.99 -13.83
N GLN A 251 9.74 -51.21 -14.33
CA GLN A 251 8.63 -51.94 -14.92
C GLN A 251 7.53 -52.22 -13.89
N TRP A 252 6.26 -52.02 -14.29
CA TRP A 252 5.05 -52.18 -13.48
C TRP A 252 4.93 -51.23 -12.28
N GLU A 253 5.61 -50.09 -12.36
CA GLU A 253 5.54 -49.00 -11.38
C GLU A 253 4.88 -47.75 -11.95
N ASP A 254 4.39 -46.89 -11.07
CA ASP A 254 3.97 -45.54 -11.44
C ASP A 254 5.18 -44.63 -11.43
N ALA A 255 5.46 -43.97 -12.55
CA ALA A 255 6.56 -43.02 -12.66
C ALA A 255 6.02 -41.61 -12.93
N THR A 256 6.41 -40.66 -12.09
CA THR A 256 6.12 -39.22 -12.27
C THR A 256 7.31 -38.58 -12.98
N MET A 257 7.07 -38.07 -14.18
CA MET A 257 8.11 -37.52 -15.06
C MET A 257 7.61 -36.26 -15.77
N PRO A 258 8.48 -35.44 -16.38
CA PRO A 258 8.05 -34.31 -17.19
C PRO A 258 7.03 -34.74 -18.26
N VAL A 259 6.03 -33.88 -18.54
CA VAL A 259 4.94 -34.23 -19.49
C VAL A 259 5.48 -34.70 -20.84
N THR A 260 6.58 -34.10 -21.32
CA THR A 260 7.23 -34.50 -22.58
C THR A 260 7.76 -35.93 -22.54
N ALA A 261 8.42 -36.32 -21.45
CA ALA A 261 8.90 -37.68 -21.23
C ALA A 261 7.74 -38.68 -21.08
N ALA A 262 6.69 -38.31 -20.35
CA ALA A 262 5.49 -39.12 -20.19
C ALA A 262 4.80 -39.39 -21.55
N GLN A 263 4.64 -38.36 -22.38
CA GLN A 263 4.09 -38.49 -23.73
C GLN A 263 4.97 -39.33 -24.64
N ARG A 264 6.31 -39.26 -24.52
CA ARG A 264 7.23 -40.17 -25.24
C ARG A 264 7.01 -41.62 -24.80
N ALA A 265 6.94 -41.88 -23.50
CA ALA A 265 6.72 -43.22 -22.96
C ALA A 265 5.39 -43.84 -23.42
N LEU A 266 4.32 -43.04 -23.45
CA LEU A 266 3.01 -43.45 -23.97
C LEU A 266 3.06 -43.76 -25.47
N ARG A 267 3.70 -42.90 -26.28
CA ARG A 267 3.83 -43.10 -27.74
C ARG A 267 4.61 -44.37 -28.10
N LEU A 268 5.68 -44.65 -27.36
CA LEU A 268 6.53 -45.82 -27.59
C LEU A 268 5.93 -47.12 -27.01
N GLY A 269 4.76 -47.06 -26.38
CA GLY A 269 4.13 -48.21 -25.71
C GLY A 269 4.94 -48.74 -24.52
N VAL A 270 5.86 -47.92 -24.00
CA VAL A 270 6.70 -48.22 -22.83
C VAL A 270 5.91 -47.98 -21.55
N ALA A 271 4.97 -47.06 -21.58
CA ALA A 271 4.02 -46.76 -20.52
C ALA A 271 2.58 -46.74 -21.04
N VAL A 272 1.62 -46.87 -20.14
CA VAL A 272 0.19 -46.71 -20.37
C VAL A 272 -0.40 -45.68 -19.41
N PRO A 273 -1.58 -45.11 -19.71
CA PRO A 273 -2.26 -44.22 -18.78
C PRO A 273 -2.54 -44.92 -17.44
N VAL A 274 -2.53 -44.16 -16.35
CA VAL A 274 -2.81 -44.67 -14.99
C VAL A 274 -4.23 -45.26 -14.87
N THR A 275 -5.12 -44.90 -15.78
CA THR A 275 -6.49 -45.42 -15.87
C THR A 275 -6.60 -46.77 -16.58
N ASP A 276 -5.51 -47.32 -17.13
CA ASP A 276 -5.53 -48.62 -17.81
C ASP A 276 -5.78 -49.77 -16.81
N PRO A 277 -6.71 -50.70 -17.09
CA PRO A 277 -6.98 -51.85 -16.20
C PRO A 277 -5.76 -52.72 -15.92
N ARG A 278 -4.74 -52.72 -16.80
CA ARG A 278 -3.47 -53.44 -16.60
C ARG A 278 -2.70 -52.93 -15.39
N ARG A 279 -2.84 -51.66 -15.02
CA ARG A 279 -2.24 -51.12 -13.80
C ARG A 279 -2.77 -51.83 -12.57
N ALA A 280 -4.08 -52.03 -12.46
CA ALA A 280 -4.67 -52.72 -11.31
C ALA A 280 -4.21 -54.18 -11.19
N GLN A 281 -3.90 -54.82 -12.32
CA GLN A 281 -3.46 -56.21 -12.38
C GLN A 281 -1.96 -56.39 -12.13
N LEU A 282 -1.12 -55.47 -12.63
CA LEU A 282 0.34 -55.64 -12.68
C LEU A 282 1.09 -54.81 -11.65
N ARG A 283 0.48 -53.74 -11.09
CA ARG A 283 1.15 -52.86 -10.13
C ARG A 283 1.60 -53.63 -8.89
N GLY A 284 2.88 -53.52 -8.55
CA GLY A 284 3.49 -54.23 -7.43
C GLY A 284 3.85 -55.69 -7.72
N SER A 285 3.60 -56.17 -8.94
CA SER A 285 4.23 -57.41 -9.41
C SER A 285 5.74 -57.19 -9.47
N ARG A 286 6.53 -58.22 -9.17
CA ARG A 286 8.00 -58.12 -9.17
C ARG A 286 8.51 -58.05 -10.62
N GLY A 287 8.57 -56.85 -11.17
CA GLY A 287 9.18 -56.53 -12.47
C GLY A 287 10.63 -56.98 -12.50
N GLY A 288 11.12 -57.37 -13.68
CA GLY A 288 12.48 -57.92 -13.84
C GLY A 288 13.58 -57.08 -13.20
N ASP A 289 14.72 -57.72 -12.90
CA ASP A 289 15.84 -57.20 -12.11
C ASP A 289 16.06 -55.68 -12.25
N PHE A 290 16.02 -54.97 -11.10
CA PHE A 290 16.18 -53.51 -10.96
C PHE A 290 17.61 -53.04 -11.23
N ASN A 291 18.20 -53.43 -12.34
CA ASN A 291 19.49 -52.92 -12.79
C ASN A 291 19.26 -51.79 -13.81
N PRO A 292 19.51 -50.52 -13.45
CA PRO A 292 19.34 -49.37 -14.36
C PRO A 292 20.24 -49.42 -15.60
N ARG A 293 21.21 -50.34 -15.63
CA ARG A 293 22.13 -50.57 -16.75
C ARG A 293 21.80 -51.84 -17.54
N ALA A 294 20.68 -52.49 -17.26
CA ALA A 294 20.29 -53.68 -18.00
C ALA A 294 19.95 -53.34 -19.46
N PRO A 295 20.27 -54.22 -20.43
CA PRO A 295 20.10 -53.95 -21.86
C PRO A 295 18.64 -53.83 -22.31
N ASP A 296 17.70 -54.25 -21.47
CA ASP A 296 16.25 -54.14 -21.67
C ASP A 296 15.65 -52.81 -21.18
N VAL A 297 16.45 -51.95 -20.54
CA VAL A 297 16.04 -50.60 -20.11
C VAL A 297 16.01 -49.65 -21.31
N ILE A 298 14.82 -49.13 -21.60
CA ILE A 298 14.60 -48.25 -22.76
C ILE A 298 15.02 -46.81 -22.42
N ASP A 299 15.84 -46.21 -23.28
CA ASP A 299 16.18 -44.79 -23.19
C ASP A 299 15.10 -43.93 -23.86
N LEU A 300 14.29 -43.22 -23.06
CA LEU A 300 13.25 -42.34 -23.58
C LEU A 300 13.80 -41.05 -24.21
N ASP A 301 15.09 -40.77 -24.02
CA ASP A 301 15.77 -39.59 -24.53
C ASP A 301 16.75 -39.89 -25.69
N ALA A 302 17.02 -41.17 -26.00
CA ALA A 302 17.90 -41.56 -27.12
C ALA A 302 17.20 -41.54 -28.48
N VAL A 303 15.86 -41.51 -28.51
CA VAL A 303 15.11 -41.31 -29.75
C VAL A 303 15.18 -39.82 -30.10
N GLU A 304 16.04 -39.46 -31.05
CA GLU A 304 16.07 -38.11 -31.64
C GLU A 304 14.64 -37.68 -31.97
N GLU A 305 14.23 -36.54 -31.43
CA GLU A 305 12.99 -35.90 -31.84
C GLU A 305 13.10 -35.59 -33.35
N PRO A 306 12.12 -35.97 -34.20
CA PRO A 306 12.00 -35.31 -35.49
C PRO A 306 11.85 -33.83 -35.18
N LYS A 307 12.84 -33.03 -35.60
CA LYS A 307 12.83 -31.58 -35.45
C LYS A 307 11.48 -31.08 -35.99
N SER A 308 10.80 -30.30 -35.13
CA SER A 308 9.56 -29.56 -35.39
C SER A 308 8.25 -30.37 -35.43
N LEU A 309 7.57 -30.40 -34.29
CA LEU A 309 6.17 -29.99 -34.25
C LEU A 309 6.09 -28.81 -33.28
N PRO A 310 5.42 -27.70 -33.63
CA PRO A 310 5.34 -26.54 -32.75
C PRO A 310 4.70 -26.96 -31.43
N HIS A 311 5.36 -26.60 -30.34
CA HIS A 311 4.84 -26.74 -28.98
C HIS A 311 3.56 -25.91 -28.86
N ILE A 312 2.39 -26.55 -28.99
CA ILE A 312 1.12 -25.90 -28.71
C ILE A 312 1.01 -25.78 -27.19
N ASN A 313 1.25 -24.59 -26.68
CA ASN A 313 0.98 -24.22 -25.30
C ASN A 313 -0.48 -24.59 -24.95
N PRO A 314 -0.77 -25.29 -23.83
CA PRO A 314 -2.14 -25.60 -23.42
C PRO A 314 -2.95 -24.35 -22.97
N VAL A 315 -2.38 -23.14 -23.05
CA VAL A 315 -2.99 -21.87 -22.64
C VAL A 315 -4.06 -21.35 -23.62
N VAL A 316 -4.19 -21.92 -24.83
CA VAL A 316 -5.19 -21.41 -25.80
C VAL A 316 -6.63 -21.87 -25.48
N ARG A 317 -6.87 -22.68 -24.44
CA ARG A 317 -8.24 -23.02 -23.99
C ARG A 317 -8.93 -21.94 -23.15
N GLU A 318 -8.22 -20.90 -22.72
CA GLU A 318 -8.81 -19.78 -21.96
C GLU A 318 -8.84 -18.45 -22.74
N ALA A 319 -8.33 -18.43 -23.98
CA ALA A 319 -8.51 -17.29 -24.85
C ALA A 319 -9.98 -17.24 -25.33
N SER A 320 -10.74 -16.31 -24.74
CA SER A 320 -12.10 -15.96 -25.14
C SER A 320 -12.08 -15.31 -26.52
N PHE A 321 -11.95 -16.12 -27.58
CA PHE A 321 -12.10 -15.66 -28.94
C PHE A 321 -13.59 -15.43 -29.23
N THR A 322 -13.99 -14.17 -29.29
CA THR A 322 -15.26 -13.78 -29.91
C THR A 322 -15.11 -13.90 -31.43
N PRO A 323 -15.88 -14.76 -32.13
CA PRO A 323 -15.87 -14.78 -33.58
C PRO A 323 -16.38 -13.43 -34.11
N LEU A 324 -15.59 -12.80 -34.96
CA LEU A 324 -16.04 -11.62 -35.70
C LEU A 324 -17.20 -12.01 -36.62
N PRO A 325 -18.24 -11.17 -36.77
CA PRO A 325 -19.35 -11.46 -37.66
C PRO A 325 -18.86 -11.60 -39.10
N THR A 326 -19.25 -12.69 -39.75
CA THR A 326 -18.93 -12.99 -41.14
C THR A 326 -19.52 -11.88 -42.04
N ALA A 327 -18.66 -11.08 -42.67
CA ALA A 327 -19.10 -10.11 -43.66
C ALA A 327 -19.62 -10.83 -44.93
N GLU A 328 -20.65 -10.26 -45.55
CA GLU A 328 -21.33 -10.82 -46.73
C GLU A 328 -20.35 -11.15 -47.87
N PRO A 329 -20.57 -12.27 -48.59
CA PRO A 329 -19.70 -12.69 -49.67
C PRO A 329 -19.72 -11.66 -50.81
N ARG A 330 -18.58 -11.02 -51.08
CA ARG A 330 -18.38 -10.15 -52.24
C ARG A 330 -17.68 -10.93 -53.34
N THR A 331 -18.35 -11.09 -54.48
CA THR A 331 -17.76 -11.66 -55.71
C THR A 331 -16.80 -10.67 -56.33
N ILE A 332 -15.53 -11.06 -56.48
CA ILE A 332 -14.51 -10.27 -57.19
C ILE A 332 -14.50 -10.74 -58.65
N LEU A 333 -14.86 -9.86 -59.58
CA LEU A 333 -14.70 -10.10 -61.01
C LEU A 333 -13.28 -9.69 -61.42
N ILE A 334 -12.49 -10.68 -61.85
CA ILE A 334 -11.14 -10.46 -62.38
C ILE A 334 -11.25 -10.28 -63.89
N ASN A 335 -11.04 -9.05 -64.38
CA ASN A 335 -10.91 -8.78 -65.81
C ASN A 335 -9.48 -9.09 -66.26
N VAL A 336 -9.32 -10.11 -67.10
CA VAL A 336 -8.04 -10.45 -67.75
C VAL A 336 -8.02 -9.81 -69.14
N PRO A 337 -7.11 -8.85 -69.43
CA PRO A 337 -6.93 -8.37 -70.79
C PRO A 337 -6.18 -9.42 -71.61
N ARG A 338 -6.78 -9.86 -72.71
CA ARG A 338 -6.12 -10.73 -73.70
C ARG A 338 -5.14 -9.91 -74.51
N SER A 339 -3.89 -10.34 -74.56
CA SER A 339 -2.93 -10.06 -75.62
C SER A 339 -2.30 -11.36 -76.08
#